data_AF-A0A6N8WL95-F1
#
_entry.id   AF-A0A6N8WL95-F1
#
_cell.length_a   1.000
_cell.length_b   1.000
_cell.length_c   1.000
_cell.angle_alpha   90.00
_cell.angle_beta   90.00
_cell.angle_gamma   90.00
#
_symmetry.space_group_name_H-M   'P 1'
#
loop_
_entity.id
_entity.type
_entity.pdbx_description
1 polymer ?
#
loop_
_entity_poly.entity_id
_entity_poly.type
_entity_poly.pdbx_seq_one_letter_code
_entity_poly.pdbx_strand_id
1 'polypeptide(L)'
;MNINTDHLKRCISTLRVAWEGLQQCEPGDVLYEIYRAACVKEFELVLDQSGRLLKRRLRPYFASNRQADQLYFNDVFRYAAKHCLIGGDACERWLEYRAARNDTAHEYTAVWLRHITPVAGRPRT
;
A
#
# COMPACT_ATOMS: atom_id res chain seq x y z
N MET A 1 -10.74 4.95 21.75
CA MET A 1 -10.13 5.85 20.74
C MET A 1 -10.79 5.60 19.39
N ASN A 2 -11.59 6.55 18.89
CA ASN A 2 -12.21 6.43 17.56
C ASN A 2 -11.20 6.92 16.51
N ILE A 3 -10.92 6.10 15.49
CA ILE A 3 -10.00 6.49 14.41
C ILE A 3 -10.82 6.75 13.16
N ASN A 4 -10.76 7.98 12.64
CA ASN A 4 -11.36 8.31 11.35
C ASN A 4 -10.54 7.64 10.22
N THR A 5 -11.22 6.88 9.37
CA THR A 5 -10.65 6.16 8.23
C THR A 5 -11.13 6.68 6.87
N ASP A 6 -11.91 7.76 6.85
CA ASP A 6 -12.64 8.23 5.66
C ASP A 6 -11.68 8.63 4.54
N HIS A 7 -10.58 9.29 4.88
CA HIS A 7 -9.56 9.66 3.90
C HIS A 7 -8.88 8.43 3.30
N LEU A 8 -8.49 7.44 4.12
CA LEU A 8 -7.93 6.17 3.63
C LEU A 8 -8.91 5.45 2.70
N LYS A 9 -10.19 5.38 3.08
CA LYS A 9 -11.24 4.77 2.26
C LYS A 9 -11.39 5.48 0.91
N ARG A 10 -11.33 6.82 0.88
CA ARG A 10 -11.36 7.60 -0.36
C ARG A 10 -10.16 7.29 -1.25
N CYS A 11 -8.93 7.30 -0.71
CA CYS A 11 -7.74 6.95 -1.48
C CYS A 11 -7.80 5.53 -2.06
N ILE A 12 -8.28 4.56 -1.27
CA ILE A 12 -8.50 3.18 -1.76
C ILE A 12 -9.54 3.17 -2.89
N SER A 13 -10.63 3.92 -2.76
CA SER A 13 -11.66 4.02 -3.80
C SER A 13 -11.11 4.62 -5.09
N THR A 14 -10.36 5.73 -5.00
CA THR A 14 -9.74 6.38 -6.16
C THR A 14 -8.73 5.45 -6.82
N LEU A 15 -7.89 4.78 -6.04
CA LEU A 15 -6.93 3.79 -6.54
C LEU A 15 -7.62 2.67 -7.32
N ARG A 16 -8.75 2.15 -6.82
CA ARG A 16 -9.51 1.11 -7.52
C ARG A 16 -10.05 1.59 -8.87
N VAL A 17 -10.63 2.78 -8.91
CA VAL A 17 -11.12 3.37 -10.18
C VAL A 17 -9.97 3.61 -11.16
N ALA A 18 -8.84 4.15 -10.68
CA ALA A 18 -7.68 4.36 -11.52
C ALA A 18 -7.13 3.03 -12.08
N TRP A 19 -7.10 1.99 -11.25
CA TRP A 19 -6.67 0.66 -11.66
C TRP A 19 -7.61 0.04 -12.69
N GLU A 20 -8.92 0.08 -12.45
CA GLU A 20 -9.94 -0.41 -13.38
C GLU A 20 -9.86 0.32 -14.73
N GLY A 21 -9.65 1.65 -14.72
CA GLY A 21 -9.43 2.44 -15.94
C GLY A 21 -8.13 2.05 -16.66
N LEU A 22 -7.03 1.83 -15.92
CA LEU A 22 -5.76 1.40 -16.50
C LEU A 22 -5.87 0.08 -17.25
N GLN A 23 -6.63 -0.88 -16.72
CA GLN A 23 -6.84 -2.20 -17.34
C GLN A 23 -7.61 -2.14 -18.67
N GLN A 24 -8.27 -1.01 -18.97
CA GLN A 24 -9.06 -0.81 -20.18
C GLN A 24 -8.32 0.00 -21.25
N CYS A 25 -7.10 0.46 -20.97
CA CYS A 25 -6.30 1.26 -21.90
C CYS A 25 -5.14 0.44 -22.45
N GLU A 26 -4.76 0.70 -23.70
CA GLU A 26 -3.58 0.06 -24.29
C GLU A 26 -2.31 0.79 -23.86
N PRO A 27 -1.20 0.05 -23.62
CA PRO A 27 0.09 0.68 -23.34
C PRO A 27 0.49 1.65 -24.47
N GLY A 28 0.84 2.88 -24.08
CA GLY A 28 1.17 3.97 -25.02
C GLY A 28 0.03 4.96 -25.26
N ASP A 29 -1.19 4.65 -24.84
CA ASP A 29 -2.29 5.63 -24.82
C ASP A 29 -2.04 6.72 -23.77
N VAL A 30 -2.46 7.95 -24.07
CA VAL A 30 -2.39 9.06 -23.09
C VAL A 30 -3.19 8.73 -21.83
N LEU A 31 -4.36 8.09 -21.99
CA LEU A 31 -5.18 7.65 -20.86
C LEU A 31 -4.48 6.56 -20.03
N TYR A 32 -3.73 5.66 -20.65
CA TYR A 32 -2.93 4.65 -19.95
C TYR A 32 -1.90 5.32 -19.03
N GLU A 33 -1.16 6.31 -19.53
CA GLU A 33 -0.17 7.02 -18.71
C GLU A 33 -0.82 7.84 -17.58
N ILE A 34 -1.99 8.46 -17.84
CA ILE A 34 -2.75 9.17 -16.80
C ILE A 34 -3.19 8.22 -15.69
N TYR A 35 -3.82 7.09 -16.04
CA TYR A 35 -4.28 6.12 -15.04
C TYR A 35 -3.12 5.47 -14.30
N ARG A 36 -1.99 5.22 -14.98
CA ARG A 36 -0.78 4.69 -14.36
C ARG A 36 -0.20 5.67 -13.33
N ALA A 37 -0.08 6.95 -13.69
CA ALA A 37 0.37 7.98 -12.77
C ALA A 37 -0.59 8.14 -11.57
N ALA A 38 -1.90 8.08 -11.80
CA ALA A 38 -2.91 8.10 -10.75
C ALA A 38 -2.78 6.89 -9.80
N CYS A 39 -2.59 5.68 -10.33
CA CYS A 39 -2.38 4.48 -9.52
C CYS A 39 -1.17 4.61 -8.59
N VAL A 40 -0.03 5.04 -9.13
CA VAL A 40 1.18 5.26 -8.33
C VAL A 40 0.90 6.30 -7.24
N LYS A 41 0.28 7.43 -7.60
CA LYS A 41 0.04 8.52 -6.67
C LYS A 41 -0.92 8.14 -5.54
N GLU A 42 -2.05 7.53 -5.87
CA GLU A 42 -3.03 7.09 -4.88
C GLU A 42 -2.47 5.99 -3.98
N PHE A 43 -1.63 5.11 -4.52
CA PHE A 43 -0.96 4.12 -3.71
C PHE A 43 0.00 4.74 -2.68
N GLU A 44 0.79 5.76 -3.05
CA GLU A 44 1.61 6.50 -2.09
C GLU A 44 0.77 7.10 -0.95
N LEU A 45 -0.41 7.64 -1.29
CA LEU A 45 -1.35 8.18 -0.30
C LEU A 45 -1.88 7.08 0.62
N VAL A 46 -2.26 5.93 0.08
CA VAL A 46 -2.70 4.76 0.86
C VAL A 46 -1.61 4.29 1.83
N LEU A 47 -0.35 4.20 1.37
CA LEU A 47 0.80 3.86 2.21
C LEU A 47 0.98 4.84 3.38
N ASP A 48 1.03 6.14 3.07
CA ASP A 48 1.24 7.19 4.07
C ASP A 48 0.10 7.22 5.10
N GLN A 49 -1.15 7.16 4.64
CA GLN A 49 -2.31 7.15 5.54
C GLN A 49 -2.37 5.90 6.40
N SER A 50 -2.08 4.73 5.84
CA SER A 50 -2.04 3.47 6.60
C SER A 50 -0.99 3.52 7.70
N GLY A 51 0.22 4.00 7.39
CA GLY A 51 1.30 4.17 8.38
C GLY A 51 0.92 5.13 9.51
N ARG A 52 0.31 6.29 9.18
CA ARG A 52 -0.16 7.26 10.19
C ARG A 52 -1.24 6.69 11.11
N LEU A 53 -2.20 5.96 10.55
CA LEU A 53 -3.29 5.35 11.31
C LEU A 53 -2.78 4.21 12.21
N LEU A 54 -1.87 3.38 11.71
CA LEU A 54 -1.21 2.33 12.49
C LEU A 54 -0.39 2.93 13.63
N LYS A 55 0.40 3.98 13.38
CA LYS A 55 1.15 4.69 14.42
C LYS A 55 0.23 5.22 15.53
N ARG A 56 -0.94 5.76 15.19
CA ARG A 56 -1.96 6.15 16.18
C ARG A 56 -2.50 4.96 16.98
N ARG A 57 -2.73 3.80 16.34
CA ARG A 57 -3.15 2.57 17.03
C ARG A 57 -2.06 1.96 17.89
N LEU A 58 -0.79 2.21 17.57
CA LEU A 58 0.35 1.68 18.30
C LEU A 58 0.63 2.44 19.60
N ARG A 59 0.23 3.71 19.71
CA ARG A 59 0.47 4.56 20.90
C ARG A 59 0.20 3.88 22.26
N PRO A 60 -0.92 3.15 22.47
CA PRO A 60 -1.20 2.50 23.75
C PRO A 60 -0.23 1.36 24.12
N TYR A 61 0.54 0.84 23.16
CA TYR A 61 1.51 -0.23 23.40
C TYR A 61 2.90 0.30 23.81
N PHE A 62 3.09 1.62 23.83
CA PHE A 62 4.33 2.26 24.23
C PHE A 62 4.16 2.99 25.57
N ALA A 63 5.26 3.12 26.32
CA ALA A 63 5.26 3.85 27.59
C ALA A 63 4.98 5.36 27.42
N SER A 64 5.18 5.90 26.22
CA SER A 64 4.80 7.27 25.88
C SER A 64 4.45 7.40 24.40
N ASN A 65 3.57 8.34 24.08
CA ASN A 65 3.21 8.66 22.68
C ASN A 65 4.43 9.04 21.83
N ARG A 66 5.45 9.66 22.44
CA ARG A 66 6.69 10.07 21.76
C ARG A 66 7.47 8.88 21.19
N GLN A 67 7.49 7.75 21.89
CA GLN A 67 8.17 6.55 21.40
C GLN A 67 7.50 6.01 20.12
N ALA A 68 6.17 5.97 20.11
CA ALA A 68 5.42 5.57 18.91
C ALA A 68 5.64 6.56 17.76
N ASP A 69 5.74 7.86 18.05
CA ASP A 69 5.93 8.89 17.03
C ASP A 69 7.33 8.83 16.37
N GLN A 70 8.35 8.37 17.11
CA GLN A 70 9.73 8.17 16.63
C GLN A 70 9.93 6.94 15.74
N LEU A 71 8.95 6.04 15.64
CA LEU A 71 9.06 4.86 14.78
C LEU A 71 9.24 5.27 13.31
N TYR A 72 10.25 4.69 12.67
CA TYR A 72 10.42 4.75 11.22
C TYR A 72 9.30 3.94 10.54
N PHE A 73 9.06 4.22 9.25
CA PHE A 73 7.97 3.60 8.50
C PHE A 73 7.97 2.07 8.62
N ASN A 74 9.10 1.42 8.36
CA ASN A 74 9.20 -0.05 8.41
C ASN A 74 8.90 -0.58 9.81
N ASP A 75 9.30 0.15 10.85
CA ASP A 75 9.07 -0.27 12.24
C ASP A 75 7.60 -0.16 12.61
N VAL A 76 6.86 0.82 12.08
CA VAL A 76 5.40 0.91 12.30
C VAL A 76 4.70 -0.39 11.88
N PHE A 77 5.03 -0.96 10.72
CA PHE A 77 4.41 -2.21 10.26
C PHE A 77 4.88 -3.42 11.05
N ARG A 78 6.18 -3.48 11.42
CA ARG A 78 6.72 -4.56 12.27
C ARG A 78 6.08 -4.58 13.65
N TYR A 79 5.95 -3.43 14.30
CA TYR A 79 5.27 -3.32 15.58
C TYR A 79 3.77 -3.60 15.45
N ALA A 80 3.13 -3.17 14.36
CA ALA A 80 1.74 -3.50 14.09
C ALA A 80 1.52 -5.02 13.98
N ALA A 81 2.40 -5.74 13.30
CA ALA A 81 2.35 -7.20 13.23
C ALA A 81 2.64 -7.86 14.58
N LYS A 82 3.66 -7.38 15.31
CA LYS A 82 4.00 -7.86 16.66
C LYS A 82 2.83 -7.76 17.64
N HIS A 83 2.00 -6.72 17.50
CA HIS A 83 0.81 -6.51 18.33
C HIS A 83 -0.49 -7.01 17.68
N CYS A 84 -0.41 -7.83 16.63
CA CYS A 84 -1.54 -8.43 15.93
C CYS A 84 -2.56 -7.42 15.37
N LEU A 85 -2.13 -6.18 15.07
CA LEU A 85 -2.95 -5.18 14.39
C LEU A 85 -3.06 -5.48 12.89
N ILE A 86 -2.07 -6.16 12.34
CA ILE A 86 -2.03 -6.71 10.98
C ILE A 86 -1.41 -8.12 11.02
N GLY A 87 -1.66 -8.93 10.00
CA GLY A 87 -0.97 -10.22 9.83
C GLY A 87 0.51 -10.05 9.49
N GLY A 88 1.32 -11.09 9.75
CA GLY A 88 2.74 -11.10 9.38
C GLY A 88 2.95 -11.02 7.87
N ASP A 89 2.15 -11.77 7.12
CA ASP A 89 2.07 -11.73 5.66
C ASP A 89 1.72 -10.31 5.13
N ALA A 90 0.82 -9.62 5.82
CA ALA A 90 0.48 -8.24 5.49
C ALA A 90 1.67 -7.30 5.74
N CYS A 91 2.41 -7.49 6.84
CA CYS A 91 3.62 -6.71 7.12
C CYS A 91 4.67 -6.86 6.01
N GLU A 92 4.92 -8.09 5.56
CA GLU A 92 5.87 -8.35 4.47
C GLU A 92 5.48 -7.60 3.19
N ARG A 93 4.22 -7.72 2.76
CA ARG A 93 3.70 -6.97 1.61
C ARG A 93 3.90 -5.46 1.75
N TRP A 94 3.59 -4.88 2.92
CA TRP A 94 3.78 -3.44 3.15
C TRP A 94 5.25 -3.00 3.07
N LEU A 95 6.17 -3.83 3.54
CA LEU A 95 7.61 -3.56 3.46
C LEU A 95 8.12 -3.65 2.02
N GLU A 96 7.65 -4.64 1.26
CA GLU A 96 7.94 -4.77 -0.18
C GLU A 96 7.44 -3.55 -0.96
N TYR A 97 6.19 -3.14 -0.74
CA TYR A 97 5.63 -1.97 -1.40
C TYR A 97 6.40 -0.69 -1.09
N ARG A 98 6.90 -0.55 0.15
CA ARG A 98 7.72 0.60 0.54
C ARG A 98 9.10 0.56 -0.10
N ALA A 99 9.70 -0.61 -0.26
CA ALA A 99 10.98 -0.78 -0.94
C ALA A 99 10.86 -0.40 -2.42
N ALA A 100 9.79 -0.86 -3.08
CA ALA A 100 9.47 -0.55 -4.47
C ALA A 100 9.19 0.95 -4.73
N ARG A 101 9.00 1.78 -3.70
CA ARG A 101 8.88 3.24 -3.85
C ARG A 101 10.21 3.89 -4.24
N ASN A 102 11.34 3.28 -3.87
CA ASN A 102 12.67 3.83 -4.17
C ASN A 102 13.14 3.48 -5.59
N ASP A 103 12.58 2.42 -6.19
CA ASP A 103 12.77 2.12 -7.61
C ASP A 103 11.72 2.87 -8.43
N THR A 104 12.22 3.75 -9.29
CA THR A 104 11.45 4.57 -10.24
C THR A 104 10.28 3.80 -10.85
N ALA A 105 9.14 4.50 -11.05
CA ALA A 105 7.81 4.03 -11.44
C ALA A 105 7.67 2.92 -12.52
N HIS A 106 8.74 2.53 -13.20
CA HIS A 106 8.81 1.46 -14.20
C HIS A 106 8.67 0.05 -13.61
N GLU A 107 9.32 -0.27 -12.48
CA GLU A 107 9.26 -1.64 -11.90
C GLU A 107 8.02 -1.89 -11.03
N TYR A 108 7.34 -0.81 -10.64
CA TYR A 108 6.12 -0.84 -9.85
C TYR A 108 5.04 -1.74 -10.49
N THR A 109 4.69 -1.51 -11.75
CA THR A 109 3.62 -2.26 -12.41
C THR A 109 3.90 -3.77 -12.45
N ALA A 110 5.16 -4.18 -12.63
CA ALA A 110 5.54 -5.59 -12.72
C ALA A 110 5.46 -6.32 -11.38
N VAL A 111 5.93 -5.71 -10.29
CA VAL A 111 5.86 -6.29 -8.94
C VAL A 111 4.41 -6.34 -8.47
N TRP A 112 3.62 -5.30 -8.74
CA TRP A 112 2.20 -5.29 -8.41
C TRP A 112 1.41 -6.37 -9.15
N LEU A 113 1.54 -6.46 -10.48
CA LEU A 113 0.86 -7.48 -11.30
C LEU A 113 1.11 -8.90 -10.80
N ARG A 114 2.29 -9.19 -10.25
CA ARG A 114 2.63 -10.51 -9.70
C ARG A 114 1.83 -10.90 -8.45
N HIS A 115 1.37 -9.93 -7.66
CA HIS A 115 0.71 -10.20 -6.37
C HIS A 115 -0.82 -10.08 -6.41
N ILE A 116 -1.39 -9.36 -7.38
CA ILE A 116 -2.85 -9.24 -7.57
C ILE A 116 -3.44 -10.25 -8.57
N THR A 117 -2.61 -10.97 -9.33
CA THR A 117 -3.08 -12.05 -10.22
C THR A 117 -3.00 -13.39 -9.47
N PRO A 118 -4.12 -13.97 -8.98
CA PRO A 118 -4.08 -15.34 -8.48
C PRO A 118 -3.84 -16.26 -9.68
N VAL A 119 -2.71 -16.97 -9.66
CA VAL A 119 -2.35 -18.13 -10.50
C VAL A 119 -3.39 -18.45 -11.59
N ALA A 120 -3.36 -17.69 -12.69
CA ALA A 120 -3.96 -18.16 -13.93
C ALA A 120 -3.11 -19.36 -14.36
N GLY A 121 -3.75 -20.53 -14.42
CA GLY A 121 -3.09 -21.82 -14.41
C GLY A 121 -1.96 -21.96 -15.41
N ARG A 122 -0.84 -22.52 -14.96
CA ARG A 122 0.14 -23.14 -15.85
C ARG A 122 -0.59 -24.22 -16.66
N PRO A 123 -0.51 -24.25 -17.99
CA PRO A 123 -0.89 -25.42 -18.74
C PRO A 123 0.06 -26.56 -18.34
N ARG A 124 -0.50 -27.63 -17.80
CA ARG A 124 0.23 -28.89 -17.63
C ARG A 124 0.52 -29.42 -19.03
N THR A 125 1.80 -29.46 -19.40
CA THR A 125 2.34 -30.38 -20.41
C THR A 125 2.18 -31.81 -19.91
#